data_AF-A0A840DNC1-F1
#
_entry.id   AF-A0A840DNC1-F1
#
_cell.length_a   1.000
_cell.length_b   1.000
_cell.length_c   1.000
_cell.angle_alpha   90.00
_cell.angle_beta   90.00
_cell.angle_gamma   90.00
#
_symmetry.space_group_name_H-M   'P 1'
#
loop_
_entity.id
_entity.type
_entity.pdbx_description
1 polymer ?
#
loop_
_entity_poly.entity_id
_entity_poly.type
_entity_poly.pdbx_seq_one_letter_code
_entity_poly.pdbx_strand_id
1 'polypeptide(L)'
;MTKQFAVLGQPVAHSLSPAIHQAAYRALKLHWQYGKFEVGVDQLPEFLAAHSEYAGFSVTMPLKQAAANLASSQCVITAATGIANTLVQQPNGGYAAYNTDVPALAKIFKERYEPQKVVILGAGATAVSAAVAATLVGAQEIYFVARRQEAAQQAAATLATTLQRLAHRTAANPQLHALSFAAIAPDGAHPGDAAHQGDARAQLGDTDLTVNALPGDAVVSLPQQLIESDLFDVSYSPWPTATATKWLAQSTKHTVTNGLVMLQQQAIFQLRLFLNQDIRAQLPNEAAVWQEINAAVTVK
;
A
#
# COMPACT_ATOMS: atom_id res chain seq x y z
N MET A 1 -29.09 10.80 -6.57
CA MET A 1 -29.32 10.06 -5.32
C MET A 1 -28.15 10.30 -4.39
N THR A 2 -28.42 10.59 -3.12
CA THR A 2 -27.40 10.72 -2.08
C THR A 2 -26.83 9.34 -1.76
N LYS A 3 -25.51 9.16 -1.81
CA LYS A 3 -24.82 7.93 -1.38
C LYS A 3 -23.92 8.25 -0.20
N GLN A 4 -23.74 7.27 0.67
CA GLN A 4 -22.87 7.36 1.83
C GLN A 4 -21.68 6.39 1.69
N PHE A 5 -20.51 6.89 2.02
CA PHE A 5 -19.26 6.15 2.08
C PHE A 5 -18.55 6.46 3.39
N ALA A 6 -17.63 5.60 3.81
CA ALA A 6 -16.75 5.91 4.94
C ALA A 6 -15.41 5.19 4.84
N VAL A 7 -14.44 5.63 5.63
CA VAL A 7 -13.23 4.86 5.91
C VAL A 7 -13.36 4.12 7.24
N LEU A 8 -13.00 2.83 7.24
CA LEU A 8 -12.99 1.96 8.41
C LEU A 8 -11.55 1.62 8.79
N GLY A 9 -11.22 1.68 10.09
CA GLY A 9 -9.93 1.26 10.62
C GLY A 9 -9.78 1.58 12.10
N GLN A 10 -8.66 1.19 12.69
CA GLN A 10 -8.35 1.49 14.09
C GLN A 10 -6.84 1.59 14.31
N PRO A 11 -6.28 2.80 14.58
CA PRO A 11 -6.97 4.11 14.63
C PRO A 11 -7.30 4.66 13.24
N VAL A 12 -8.35 5.49 13.13
CA VAL A 12 -8.77 6.12 11.85
C VAL A 12 -8.83 7.66 11.89
N ALA A 13 -8.69 8.26 13.08
CA ALA A 13 -8.90 9.69 13.30
C ALA A 13 -8.13 10.59 12.31
N HIS A 14 -6.86 10.26 12.06
CA HIS A 14 -5.94 11.02 11.21
C HIS A 14 -6.08 10.73 9.71
N SER A 15 -7.00 9.86 9.29
CA SER A 15 -7.19 9.56 7.87
C SER A 15 -7.58 10.82 7.08
N LEU A 16 -6.82 11.10 6.02
CA LEU A 16 -7.11 12.17 5.05
C LEU A 16 -8.15 11.74 4.00
N SER A 17 -8.58 10.46 4.00
CA SER A 17 -9.55 9.93 3.02
C SER A 17 -10.84 10.76 2.95
N PRO A 18 -11.45 11.22 4.07
CA PRO A 18 -12.62 12.08 3.99
C PRO A 18 -12.38 13.39 3.25
N ALA A 19 -11.24 14.06 3.47
CA ALA A 19 -10.91 15.31 2.79
C ALA A 19 -10.72 15.08 1.28
N ILE A 20 -10.01 14.01 0.91
CA ILE A 20 -9.77 13.59 -0.47
C ILE A 20 -11.09 13.30 -1.20
N HIS A 21 -11.91 12.41 -0.63
CA HIS A 21 -13.17 12.00 -1.26
C HIS A 21 -14.16 13.17 -1.34
N GLN A 22 -14.26 14.01 -0.31
CA GLN A 22 -15.11 15.20 -0.36
C GLN A 22 -14.67 16.20 -1.44
N ALA A 23 -13.36 16.39 -1.65
CA ALA A 23 -12.84 17.22 -2.74
C ALA A 23 -13.20 16.64 -4.10
N ALA A 24 -12.99 15.33 -4.29
CA ALA A 24 -13.38 14.64 -5.50
C ALA A 24 -14.90 14.73 -5.78
N TYR A 25 -15.73 14.60 -4.76
CA TYR A 25 -17.19 14.69 -4.90
C TYR A 25 -17.62 16.08 -5.36
N ARG A 26 -16.99 17.15 -4.85
CA ARG A 26 -17.22 18.51 -5.35
C ARG A 26 -16.83 18.65 -6.82
N ALA A 27 -15.65 18.16 -7.19
CA ALA A 27 -15.17 18.20 -8.57
C ALA A 27 -16.10 17.47 -9.56
N LEU A 28 -16.63 16.32 -9.12
CA LEU A 28 -17.55 15.48 -9.90
C LEU A 28 -19.02 15.90 -9.79
N LYS A 29 -19.32 16.96 -9.01
CA LYS A 29 -20.70 17.42 -8.71
C LYS A 29 -21.59 16.31 -8.13
N LEU A 30 -21.02 15.48 -7.27
CA LEU A 30 -21.71 14.39 -6.58
C LEU A 30 -22.20 14.84 -5.20
N HIS A 31 -23.49 14.67 -4.95
CA HIS A 31 -24.09 14.92 -3.63
C HIS A 31 -23.91 13.71 -2.70
N TRP A 32 -22.67 13.28 -2.49
CA TRP A 32 -22.33 12.13 -1.66
C TRP A 32 -21.67 12.55 -0.35
N GLN A 33 -21.71 11.66 0.63
CA GLN A 33 -21.11 11.88 1.95
C GLN A 33 -19.98 10.89 2.18
N TYR A 34 -18.94 11.35 2.89
CA TYR A 34 -17.81 10.52 3.27
C TYR A 34 -17.49 10.69 4.76
N GLY A 35 -17.73 9.63 5.53
CA GLY A 35 -17.48 9.57 6.98
C GLY A 35 -16.20 8.82 7.35
N LYS A 36 -16.02 8.61 8.65
CA LYS A 36 -14.98 7.75 9.22
C LYS A 36 -15.57 7.00 10.41
N PHE A 37 -15.21 5.72 10.57
CA PHE A 37 -15.61 4.92 11.72
C PHE A 37 -14.40 4.19 12.28
N GLU A 38 -14.25 4.26 13.60
CA GLU A 38 -13.27 3.46 14.31
C GLU A 38 -13.83 2.07 14.54
N VAL A 39 -13.23 1.08 13.88
CA VAL A 39 -13.72 -0.31 13.85
C VAL A 39 -12.53 -1.25 13.96
N GLY A 40 -12.57 -2.14 14.95
CA GLY A 40 -11.59 -3.22 15.12
C GLY A 40 -11.92 -4.46 14.26
N VAL A 41 -10.96 -5.37 14.14
CA VAL A 41 -11.10 -6.59 13.32
C VAL A 41 -12.33 -7.40 13.72
N ASP A 42 -12.53 -7.60 15.02
CA ASP A 42 -13.60 -8.43 15.56
C ASP A 42 -14.99 -7.78 15.44
N GLN A 43 -15.04 -6.45 15.31
CA GLN A 43 -16.27 -5.67 15.16
C GLN A 43 -16.71 -5.55 13.71
N LEU A 44 -15.81 -5.78 12.75
CA LEU A 44 -16.07 -5.56 11.33
C LEU A 44 -17.27 -6.33 10.77
N PRO A 45 -17.49 -7.63 11.09
CA PRO A 45 -18.63 -8.37 10.55
C PRO A 45 -19.98 -7.77 10.95
N GLU A 46 -20.16 -7.48 12.25
CA GLU A 46 -21.38 -6.88 12.78
C GLU A 46 -21.58 -5.46 12.25
N PHE A 47 -20.50 -4.68 12.17
CA PHE A 47 -20.53 -3.33 11.61
C PHE A 47 -21.03 -3.34 10.16
N LEU A 48 -20.49 -4.21 9.29
CA LEU A 48 -20.89 -4.28 7.89
C LEU A 48 -22.36 -4.73 7.72
N ALA A 49 -22.85 -5.60 8.60
CA ALA A 49 -24.24 -6.04 8.61
C ALA A 49 -25.19 -4.90 9.03
N ALA A 50 -24.81 -4.12 10.04
CA ALA A 50 -25.62 -3.02 10.57
C ALA A 50 -25.65 -1.77 9.66
N HIS A 51 -24.65 -1.59 8.78
CA HIS A 51 -24.49 -0.40 7.94
C HIS A 51 -24.71 -0.71 6.45
N SER A 52 -25.74 -1.51 6.15
CA SER A 52 -26.09 -1.90 4.76
C SER A 52 -26.58 -0.74 3.89
N GLU A 53 -26.85 0.44 4.46
CA GLU A 53 -27.18 1.66 3.74
C GLU A 53 -25.97 2.35 3.09
N TYR A 54 -24.74 1.96 3.44
CA TYR A 54 -23.53 2.51 2.85
C TYR A 54 -23.22 1.86 1.50
N ALA A 55 -22.96 2.70 0.50
CA ALA A 55 -22.67 2.24 -0.87
C ALA A 55 -21.25 1.66 -1.01
N GLY A 56 -20.37 1.90 -0.04
CA GLY A 56 -19.03 1.35 -0.01
C GLY A 56 -18.16 1.92 1.11
N PHE A 57 -17.02 1.28 1.32
CA PHE A 57 -16.07 1.65 2.35
C PHE A 57 -14.64 1.64 1.81
N SER A 58 -13.83 2.60 2.24
CA SER A 58 -12.39 2.38 2.30
C SER A 58 -12.05 1.60 3.57
N VAL A 59 -11.03 0.76 3.49
CA VAL A 59 -10.58 -0.09 4.59
C VAL A 59 -9.09 0.12 4.78
N THR A 60 -8.69 0.51 6.00
CA THR A 60 -7.28 0.67 6.36
C THR A 60 -6.89 -0.32 7.46
N MET A 61 -5.65 -0.23 7.95
CA MET A 61 -5.16 -1.04 9.07
C MET A 61 -6.15 -1.00 10.26
N PRO A 62 -6.37 -2.13 10.95
CA PRO A 62 -5.85 -3.48 10.71
C PRO A 62 -6.78 -4.35 9.81
N LEU A 63 -7.76 -3.74 9.16
CA LEU A 63 -8.94 -4.45 8.65
C LEU A 63 -8.79 -5.08 7.27
N LYS A 64 -7.71 -4.81 6.52
CA LYS A 64 -7.64 -5.14 5.08
C LYS A 64 -7.79 -6.64 4.77
N GLN A 65 -7.27 -7.50 5.63
CA GLN A 65 -7.41 -8.96 5.47
C GLN A 65 -8.83 -9.43 5.83
N ALA A 66 -9.39 -8.91 6.92
CA ALA A 66 -10.74 -9.23 7.36
C ALA A 66 -11.80 -8.77 6.34
N ALA A 67 -11.63 -7.58 5.77
CA ALA A 67 -12.51 -7.07 4.73
C ALA A 67 -12.51 -7.94 3.47
N ALA A 68 -11.35 -8.47 3.05
CA ALA A 68 -11.31 -9.42 1.94
C ALA A 68 -12.09 -10.69 2.29
N ASN A 69 -11.86 -11.27 3.47
CA ASN A 69 -12.49 -12.52 3.90
C ASN A 69 -14.01 -12.42 4.05
N LEU A 70 -14.53 -11.26 4.45
CA LEU A 70 -15.97 -11.03 4.66
C LEU A 70 -16.74 -10.67 3.38
N ALA A 71 -16.03 -10.35 2.30
CA ALA A 71 -16.65 -9.91 1.06
C ALA A 71 -17.40 -11.05 0.34
N SER A 72 -18.56 -10.73 -0.22
CA SER A 72 -19.36 -11.68 -1.01
C SER A 72 -18.72 -12.01 -2.36
N SER A 73 -17.86 -11.13 -2.85
CA SER A 73 -17.05 -11.36 -4.06
C SER A 73 -15.74 -10.59 -3.98
N GLN A 74 -14.74 -11.03 -4.74
CA GLN A 74 -13.40 -10.45 -4.74
C GLN A 74 -12.92 -10.25 -6.17
N CYS A 75 -12.22 -9.14 -6.43
CA CYS A 75 -11.49 -9.00 -7.69
C CYS A 75 -10.29 -9.95 -7.72
N VAL A 76 -9.74 -10.21 -8.91
CA VAL A 76 -8.61 -11.16 -9.09
C VAL A 76 -7.43 -10.85 -8.18
N ILE A 77 -7.07 -9.57 -8.01
CA ILE A 77 -5.96 -9.16 -7.14
C ILE A 77 -6.28 -9.43 -5.67
N THR A 78 -7.48 -9.09 -5.21
CA THR A 78 -7.90 -9.35 -3.83
C THR A 78 -7.99 -10.85 -3.54
N ALA A 79 -8.53 -11.64 -4.46
CA ALA A 79 -8.56 -13.09 -4.33
C ALA A 79 -7.15 -13.71 -4.31
N ALA A 80 -6.21 -13.14 -5.06
CA ALA A 80 -4.83 -13.62 -5.08
C ALA A 80 -4.06 -13.23 -3.80
N THR A 81 -4.24 -12.01 -3.31
CA THR A 81 -3.48 -11.45 -2.18
C THR A 81 -4.13 -11.66 -0.81
N GLY A 82 -5.44 -11.91 -0.76
CA GLY A 82 -6.23 -11.85 0.47
C GLY A 82 -6.41 -10.44 1.03
N ILE A 83 -6.04 -9.39 0.28
CA ILE A 83 -6.00 -8.03 0.81
C ILE A 83 -7.05 -7.17 0.10
N ALA A 84 -7.85 -6.43 0.87
CA ALA A 84 -8.81 -5.46 0.37
C ALA A 84 -8.71 -4.15 1.14
N ASN A 85 -8.57 -3.03 0.43
CA ASN A 85 -8.64 -1.68 1.01
C ASN A 85 -9.93 -0.95 0.59
N THR A 86 -10.81 -1.61 -0.18
CA THR A 86 -12.02 -1.01 -0.77
C THR A 86 -13.14 -2.04 -0.84
N LEU A 87 -14.30 -1.70 -0.30
CA LEU A 87 -15.54 -2.48 -0.37
C LEU A 87 -16.58 -1.69 -1.16
N VAL A 88 -17.28 -2.34 -2.08
CA VAL A 88 -18.38 -1.74 -2.87
C VAL A 88 -19.63 -2.57 -2.71
N GLN A 89 -20.73 -1.93 -2.32
CA GLN A 89 -22.00 -2.63 -2.13
C GLN A 89 -22.50 -3.23 -3.45
N GLN A 90 -22.98 -4.47 -3.39
CA GLN A 90 -23.55 -5.14 -4.55
C GLN A 90 -25.09 -5.00 -4.60
N PRO A 91 -25.71 -4.99 -5.79
CA PRO A 91 -27.18 -4.90 -5.92
C PRO A 91 -27.95 -6.02 -5.22
N ASN A 92 -27.34 -7.20 -5.08
CA ASN A 92 -27.91 -8.37 -4.41
C ASN A 92 -27.57 -8.45 -2.91
N GLY A 93 -27.00 -7.39 -2.33
CA GLY A 93 -26.51 -7.36 -0.96
C GLY A 93 -25.06 -7.83 -0.81
N GLY A 94 -24.48 -7.52 0.35
CA GLY A 94 -23.05 -7.76 0.60
C GLY A 94 -22.13 -6.78 -0.13
N TYR A 95 -20.83 -7.05 -0.07
CA TYR A 95 -19.79 -6.18 -0.59
C TYR A 95 -18.82 -6.95 -1.50
N ALA A 96 -18.51 -6.36 -2.65
CA ALA A 96 -17.37 -6.75 -3.47
C ALA A 96 -16.10 -6.08 -2.93
N ALA A 97 -15.03 -6.87 -2.76
CA ALA A 97 -13.75 -6.40 -2.27
C ALA A 97 -12.70 -6.18 -3.37
N TYR A 98 -11.98 -5.07 -3.23
CA TYR A 98 -10.94 -4.63 -4.15
C TYR A 98 -9.69 -4.16 -3.38
N ASN A 99 -8.54 -4.27 -4.06
CA ASN A 99 -7.27 -3.70 -3.64
C ASN A 99 -6.88 -2.59 -4.63
N THR A 100 -7.07 -1.33 -4.23
CA THR A 100 -6.68 -0.16 -5.02
C THR A 100 -5.24 0.31 -4.73
N ASP A 101 -4.57 -0.25 -3.71
CA ASP A 101 -3.17 0.04 -3.43
C ASP A 101 -2.26 -0.48 -4.54
N VAL A 102 -2.50 -1.70 -5.03
CA VAL A 102 -1.71 -2.33 -6.10
C VAL A 102 -1.68 -1.49 -7.39
N PRO A 103 -2.82 -1.12 -8.02
CA PRO A 103 -2.78 -0.31 -9.23
C PRO A 103 -2.25 1.11 -8.99
N ALA A 104 -2.46 1.68 -7.79
CA ALA A 104 -1.90 2.96 -7.41
C ALA A 104 -0.36 2.93 -7.35
N LEU A 105 0.21 1.96 -6.64
CA LEU A 105 1.65 1.76 -6.53
C LEU A 105 2.26 1.38 -7.88
N ALA A 106 1.61 0.53 -8.68
CA ALA A 106 2.11 0.16 -10.00
C ALA A 106 2.20 1.38 -10.93
N LYS A 107 1.20 2.28 -10.89
CA LYS A 107 1.25 3.54 -11.64
C LYS A 107 2.42 4.41 -11.18
N ILE A 108 2.60 4.58 -9.87
CA ILE A 108 3.69 5.39 -9.31
C ILE A 108 5.06 4.81 -9.66
N PHE A 109 5.22 3.49 -9.49
CA PHE A 109 6.49 2.82 -9.76
C PHE A 109 6.88 2.91 -11.22
N LYS A 110 5.92 2.71 -12.14
CA LYS A 110 6.16 2.88 -13.57
C LYS A 110 6.53 4.31 -13.96
N GLU A 111 5.93 5.32 -13.32
CA GLU A 111 6.15 6.71 -13.71
C GLU A 111 7.40 7.35 -13.11
N ARG A 112 7.91 6.81 -12.00
CA ARG A 112 8.99 7.47 -11.22
C ARG A 112 10.25 6.65 -11.07
N TYR A 113 10.17 5.32 -11.13
CA TYR A 113 11.24 4.44 -10.66
C TYR A 113 11.62 3.34 -11.65
N GLU A 114 10.62 2.72 -12.31
CA GLU A 114 10.79 1.54 -13.18
C GLU A 114 11.77 0.47 -12.63
N PRO A 115 11.64 0.09 -11.35
CA PRO A 115 12.71 -0.61 -10.63
C PRO A 115 12.84 -2.06 -11.10
N GLN A 116 14.08 -2.55 -11.19
CA GLN A 116 14.39 -3.95 -11.40
C GLN A 116 14.58 -4.70 -10.07
N LYS A 117 15.20 -4.04 -9.08
CA LYS A 117 15.45 -4.58 -7.73
C LYS A 117 14.76 -3.73 -6.67
N VAL A 118 13.87 -4.33 -5.89
CA VAL A 118 13.08 -3.65 -4.86
C VAL A 118 13.29 -4.27 -3.50
N VAL A 119 13.59 -3.43 -2.50
CA VAL A 119 13.66 -3.83 -1.09
C VAL A 119 12.46 -3.25 -0.35
N ILE A 120 11.66 -4.10 0.30
CA ILE A 120 10.45 -3.71 1.01
C ILE A 120 10.67 -3.88 2.51
N LEU A 121 10.62 -2.77 3.24
CA LEU A 121 10.71 -2.76 4.70
C LEU A 121 9.33 -2.99 5.29
N GLY A 122 9.10 -4.19 5.80
CA GLY A 122 7.83 -4.67 6.32
C GLY A 122 7.33 -5.93 5.62
N ALA A 123 6.33 -6.57 6.23
CA ALA A 123 5.73 -7.82 5.74
C ALA A 123 4.19 -7.80 5.84
N GLY A 124 3.59 -6.63 6.02
CA GLY A 124 2.14 -6.47 6.15
C GLY A 124 1.42 -6.38 4.79
N ALA A 125 0.10 -6.14 4.84
CA ALA A 125 -0.74 -6.06 3.64
C ALA A 125 -0.26 -5.03 2.61
N THR A 126 0.21 -3.87 3.08
CA THR A 126 0.78 -2.83 2.22
C THR A 126 2.10 -3.28 1.58
N ALA A 127 2.96 -3.97 2.32
CA ALA A 127 4.23 -4.50 1.80
C ALA A 127 3.97 -5.53 0.67
N VAL A 128 3.02 -6.45 0.88
CA VAL A 128 2.60 -7.40 -0.16
C VAL A 128 2.03 -6.68 -1.38
N SER A 129 1.19 -5.65 -1.18
CA SER A 129 0.63 -4.87 -2.29
C SER A 129 1.69 -4.13 -3.10
N ALA A 130 2.72 -3.57 -2.43
CA ALA A 130 3.86 -2.95 -3.09
C ALA A 130 4.68 -3.96 -3.88
N ALA A 131 4.89 -5.16 -3.34
CA ALA A 131 5.61 -6.20 -4.04
C ALA A 131 4.88 -6.67 -5.32
N VAL A 132 3.56 -6.88 -5.23
CA VAL A 132 2.73 -7.18 -6.42
C VAL A 132 2.84 -6.04 -7.44
N ALA A 133 2.74 -4.79 -7.00
CA ALA A 133 2.88 -3.63 -7.88
C ALA A 133 4.24 -3.57 -8.58
N ALA A 134 5.34 -3.80 -7.85
CA ALA A 134 6.69 -3.87 -8.39
C ALA A 134 6.83 -4.97 -9.45
N THR A 135 6.33 -6.18 -9.17
CA THR A 135 6.34 -7.28 -10.15
C THR A 135 5.53 -6.94 -11.41
N LEU A 136 4.39 -6.25 -11.28
CA LEU A 136 3.56 -5.86 -12.42
C LEU A 136 4.23 -4.81 -13.32
N VAL A 137 5.18 -4.02 -12.80
CA VAL A 137 5.96 -3.06 -13.58
C VAL A 137 7.30 -3.60 -14.08
N GLY A 138 7.62 -4.87 -13.77
CA GLY A 138 8.77 -5.56 -14.32
C GLY A 138 9.95 -5.76 -13.37
N ALA A 139 9.78 -5.55 -12.06
CA ALA A 139 10.82 -5.89 -11.09
C ALA A 139 11.17 -7.39 -11.18
N GLN A 140 12.47 -7.69 -11.16
CA GLN A 140 13.05 -9.03 -11.30
C GLN A 140 13.56 -9.59 -9.97
N GLU A 141 13.75 -8.74 -8.96
CA GLU A 141 14.26 -9.14 -7.66
C GLU A 141 13.53 -8.37 -6.55
N ILE A 142 12.93 -9.10 -5.60
CA ILE A 142 12.15 -8.53 -4.50
C ILE A 142 12.68 -9.07 -3.17
N TYR A 143 13.03 -8.16 -2.27
CA TYR A 143 13.39 -8.48 -0.89
C TYR A 143 12.27 -8.03 0.05
N PHE A 144 11.81 -8.92 0.92
CA PHE A 144 11.08 -8.54 2.13
C PHE A 144 12.05 -8.49 3.30
N VAL A 145 12.09 -7.35 3.99
CA VAL A 145 12.86 -7.19 5.23
C VAL A 145 11.90 -6.90 6.36
N ALA A 146 11.84 -7.79 7.36
CA ALA A 146 10.92 -7.63 8.48
C ALA A 146 11.62 -7.81 9.83
N ARG A 147 10.90 -7.48 10.91
CA ARG A 147 11.41 -7.70 12.27
C ARG A 147 11.70 -9.17 12.57
N ARG A 148 10.84 -10.06 12.07
CA ARG A 148 10.96 -11.52 12.22
C ARG A 148 11.17 -12.13 10.84
N GLN A 149 12.15 -13.02 10.72
CA GLN A 149 12.46 -13.75 9.49
C GLN A 149 11.23 -14.47 8.93
N GLU A 150 10.49 -15.16 9.80
CA GLU A 150 9.25 -15.87 9.45
C GLU A 150 8.20 -14.96 8.80
N ALA A 151 8.05 -13.73 9.28
CA ALA A 151 7.09 -12.79 8.69
C ALA A 151 7.50 -12.38 7.26
N ALA A 152 8.79 -12.15 7.02
CA ALA A 152 9.30 -11.86 5.68
C ALA A 152 9.11 -13.08 4.75
N GLN A 153 9.38 -14.29 5.24
CA GLN A 153 9.16 -15.53 4.48
C GLN A 153 7.68 -15.73 4.12
N GLN A 154 6.77 -15.45 5.05
CA GLN A 154 5.33 -15.54 4.80
C GLN A 154 4.86 -14.51 3.75
N ALA A 155 5.39 -13.29 3.78
CA ALA A 155 5.10 -12.28 2.76
C ALA A 155 5.62 -12.70 1.38
N ALA A 156 6.84 -13.23 1.30
CA ALA A 156 7.41 -13.78 0.07
C ALA A 156 6.58 -14.95 -0.48
N ALA A 157 6.16 -15.89 0.38
CA ALA A 157 5.29 -17.01 -0.01
C ALA A 157 3.90 -16.54 -0.48
N THR A 158 3.34 -15.52 0.16
CA THR A 158 2.08 -14.89 -0.26
C THR A 158 2.22 -14.29 -1.65
N LEU A 159 3.33 -13.57 -1.92
CA LEU A 159 3.61 -13.04 -3.24
C LEU A 159 3.77 -14.16 -4.28
N ALA A 160 4.57 -15.20 -4.00
CA ALA A 160 4.74 -16.33 -4.91
C ALA A 160 3.39 -16.97 -5.31
N THR A 161 2.52 -17.22 -4.33
CA THR A 161 1.18 -17.76 -4.55
C THR A 161 0.30 -16.78 -5.34
N THR A 162 0.40 -15.48 -5.04
CA THR A 162 -0.31 -14.42 -5.77
C THR A 162 0.11 -14.42 -7.23
N LEU A 163 1.41 -14.49 -7.53
CA LEU A 163 1.94 -14.46 -8.89
C LEU A 163 1.52 -15.69 -9.69
N GLN A 164 1.46 -16.88 -9.07
CA GLN A 164 0.91 -18.08 -9.72
C GLN A 164 -0.55 -17.86 -10.17
N ARG A 165 -1.38 -17.25 -9.31
CA ARG A 165 -2.77 -16.89 -9.65
C ARG A 165 -2.86 -15.79 -10.71
N LEU A 166 -1.84 -14.96 -10.83
CA LEU A 166 -1.73 -13.87 -11.80
C LEU A 166 -0.92 -14.23 -13.05
N ALA A 167 -0.49 -15.48 -13.23
CA ALA A 167 0.43 -15.89 -14.31
C ALA A 167 -0.11 -15.57 -15.72
N HIS A 168 -1.44 -15.54 -15.90
CA HIS A 168 -2.04 -15.13 -17.18
C HIS A 168 -2.02 -13.62 -17.43
N ARG A 169 -1.60 -12.81 -16.44
CA ARG A 169 -1.62 -11.33 -16.47
C ARG A 169 -0.24 -10.71 -16.41
N THR A 170 0.78 -11.46 -16.02
CA THR A 170 2.19 -11.03 -16.05
C THR A 170 3.09 -12.22 -16.34
N ALA A 171 4.11 -12.00 -17.18
CA ALA A 171 5.18 -12.96 -17.40
C ALA A 171 6.33 -12.82 -16.38
N ALA A 172 6.29 -11.79 -15.53
CA ALA A 172 7.33 -11.53 -14.55
C ALA A 172 7.30 -12.58 -13.44
N ASN A 173 8.45 -13.21 -13.20
CA ASN A 173 8.67 -14.17 -12.13
C ASN A 173 9.94 -13.77 -11.37
N PRO A 174 9.84 -12.78 -10.46
CA PRO A 174 11.00 -12.25 -9.76
C PRO A 174 11.60 -13.26 -8.80
N GLN A 175 12.89 -13.14 -8.55
CA GLN A 175 13.54 -13.80 -7.43
C GLN A 175 13.04 -13.18 -6.13
N LEU A 176 12.66 -14.03 -5.17
CA LEU A 176 12.07 -13.61 -3.91
C LEU A 176 13.00 -13.92 -2.76
N HIS A 177 13.29 -12.91 -1.95
CA HIS A 177 14.19 -13.00 -0.81
C HIS A 177 13.48 -12.53 0.44
N ALA A 178 13.81 -13.16 1.57
CA ALA A 178 13.27 -12.82 2.87
C ALA A 178 14.41 -12.69 3.86
N LEU A 179 14.52 -11.52 4.49
CA LEU A 179 15.55 -11.19 5.46
C LEU A 179 14.92 -10.58 6.72
N SER A 180 15.67 -10.65 7.82
CA SER A 180 15.32 -9.95 9.04
C SER A 180 16.12 -8.66 9.16
N PHE A 181 15.61 -7.66 9.88
CA PHE A 181 16.39 -6.45 10.18
C PHE A 181 17.70 -6.78 10.92
N ALA A 182 17.72 -7.82 11.75
CA ALA A 182 18.93 -8.27 12.43
C ALA A 182 19.97 -8.82 11.43
N ALA A 183 19.54 -9.52 10.38
CA ALA A 183 20.44 -10.08 9.36
C ALA A 183 21.12 -8.99 8.50
N ILE A 184 20.50 -7.82 8.36
CA ILE A 184 21.02 -6.74 7.52
C ILE A 184 21.57 -5.55 8.33
N ALA A 185 21.62 -5.68 9.65
CA ALA A 185 22.06 -4.61 10.52
C ALA A 185 23.53 -4.24 10.23
N PRO A 186 23.91 -2.95 10.30
CA PRO A 186 25.32 -2.53 10.16
C PRO A 186 26.25 -3.24 11.16
N ASP A 187 27.53 -3.37 10.80
CA ASP A 187 28.55 -3.95 11.70
C ASP A 187 28.55 -3.26 13.06
N GLY A 188 28.64 -4.05 14.13
CA GLY A 188 28.63 -3.57 15.51
C GLY A 188 27.24 -3.33 16.10
N ALA A 189 26.15 -3.52 15.34
CA ALA A 189 24.78 -3.47 15.90
C ALA A 189 24.48 -4.66 16.83
N HIS A 190 25.04 -5.85 16.56
CA HIS A 190 24.92 -7.05 17.38
C HIS A 190 26.23 -7.88 17.36
N PRO A 191 26.95 -8.07 18.49
CA PRO A 191 28.28 -8.70 18.52
C PRO A 191 28.36 -10.22 18.23
N GLY A 192 27.32 -10.87 17.68
CA GLY A 192 27.21 -12.34 17.66
C GLY A 192 27.26 -13.05 16.29
N ASP A 193 26.88 -12.39 15.18
CA ASP A 193 26.53 -13.08 13.92
C ASP A 193 27.17 -12.44 12.65
N ALA A 194 28.39 -11.92 12.75
CA ALA A 194 29.00 -11.07 11.72
C ALA A 194 29.13 -11.74 10.33
N ALA A 195 29.40 -13.04 10.25
CA ALA A 195 29.64 -13.74 8.98
C ALA A 195 28.38 -13.91 8.12
N HIS A 196 27.25 -14.32 8.73
CA HIS A 196 25.97 -14.44 8.02
C HIS A 196 25.34 -13.09 7.69
N GLN A 197 25.63 -12.05 8.48
CA GLN A 197 25.17 -10.68 8.23
C GLN A 197 25.91 -10.00 7.07
N GLY A 198 27.19 -10.33 6.83
CA GLY A 198 27.97 -9.74 5.74
C GLY A 198 27.42 -10.09 4.35
N ASP A 199 27.06 -11.36 4.14
CA ASP A 199 26.46 -11.85 2.89
C ASP A 199 25.08 -11.23 2.63
N ALA A 200 24.21 -11.22 3.64
CA ALA A 200 22.88 -10.63 3.52
C ALA A 200 22.91 -9.13 3.18
N ARG A 201 23.89 -8.36 3.68
CA ARG A 201 24.07 -6.94 3.34
C ARG A 201 24.60 -6.73 1.93
N ALA A 202 25.56 -7.55 1.50
CA ALA A 202 26.08 -7.50 0.14
C ALA A 202 24.97 -7.73 -0.90
N GLN A 203 24.01 -8.61 -0.59
CA GLN A 203 22.83 -8.85 -1.42
C GLN A 203 21.91 -7.63 -1.58
N LEU A 204 22.00 -6.61 -0.72
CA LEU A 204 21.19 -5.38 -0.84
C LEU A 204 21.87 -4.28 -1.67
N GLY A 205 23.08 -4.51 -2.17
CA GLY A 205 23.75 -3.62 -3.11
C GLY A 205 22.92 -3.40 -4.38
N ASP A 206 23.12 -2.24 -5.02
CA ASP A 206 22.48 -1.84 -6.28
C ASP A 206 20.93 -1.89 -6.22
N THR A 207 20.34 -1.64 -5.04
CA THR A 207 18.90 -1.52 -4.91
C THR A 207 18.40 -0.29 -5.66
N ASP A 208 17.46 -0.45 -6.60
CA ASP A 208 16.86 0.68 -7.31
C ASP A 208 15.91 1.45 -6.39
N LEU A 209 15.01 0.70 -5.72
CA LEU A 209 13.93 1.28 -4.92
C LEU A 209 13.79 0.56 -3.57
N THR A 210 13.85 1.33 -2.50
CA THR A 210 13.39 0.91 -1.17
C THR A 210 11.97 1.38 -0.94
N VAL A 211 11.06 0.46 -0.59
CA VAL A 211 9.70 0.75 -0.16
C VAL A 211 9.60 0.61 1.36
N ASN A 212 9.40 1.71 2.08
CA ASN A 212 9.15 1.67 3.52
C ASN A 212 7.65 1.49 3.80
N ALA A 213 7.24 0.30 4.25
CA ALA A 213 5.87 -0.03 4.65
C ALA A 213 5.72 -0.18 6.18
N LEU A 214 6.70 0.31 6.95
CA LEU A 214 6.64 0.37 8.40
C LEU A 214 5.79 1.57 8.86
N PRO A 215 5.30 1.56 10.12
CA PRO A 215 4.75 2.76 10.75
C PRO A 215 5.73 3.94 10.69
N GLY A 216 5.22 5.16 10.55
CA GLY A 216 6.06 6.36 10.32
C GLY A 216 7.02 6.71 11.46
N ASP A 217 6.76 6.22 12.67
CA ASP A 217 7.59 6.36 13.87
C ASP A 217 8.55 5.17 14.10
N ALA A 218 8.49 4.13 13.26
CA ALA A 218 9.35 2.97 13.39
C ALA A 218 10.81 3.33 13.12
N VAL A 219 11.68 3.03 14.09
CA VAL A 219 13.13 3.22 13.97
C VAL A 219 13.78 1.87 13.69
N VAL A 220 14.47 1.78 12.56
CA VAL A 220 15.23 0.58 12.15
C VAL A 220 16.65 0.96 11.76
N SER A 221 17.63 0.14 12.13
CA SER A 221 19.01 0.28 11.66
C SER A 221 19.15 -0.36 10.30
N LEU A 222 19.67 0.38 9.33
CA LEU A 222 19.76 -0.03 7.93
C LEU A 222 21.20 0.17 7.42
N PRO A 223 21.68 -0.70 6.52
CA PRO A 223 22.99 -0.56 5.91
C PRO A 223 23.01 0.66 4.96
N GLN A 224 24.17 1.28 4.82
CA GLN A 224 24.33 2.51 4.01
C GLN A 224 23.94 2.28 2.54
N GLN A 225 24.29 1.11 1.98
CA GLN A 225 23.99 0.77 0.59
C GLN A 225 22.49 0.84 0.27
N LEU A 226 21.63 0.58 1.27
CA LEU A 226 20.19 0.69 1.07
C LEU A 226 19.73 2.16 1.05
N ILE A 227 20.37 3.01 1.86
CA ILE A 227 20.06 4.45 1.96
C ILE A 227 20.46 5.21 0.67
N GLU A 228 21.33 4.60 -0.15
CA GLU A 228 21.75 5.10 -1.47
C GLU A 228 20.75 4.72 -2.60
N SER A 229 19.62 4.08 -2.29
CA SER A 229 18.54 3.82 -3.27
C SER A 229 17.49 4.95 -3.28
N ASP A 230 16.60 4.96 -4.27
CA ASP A 230 15.39 5.76 -4.18
C ASP A 230 14.51 5.26 -3.02
N LEU A 231 13.78 6.18 -2.37
CA LEU A 231 12.85 5.84 -1.29
C LEU A 231 11.41 6.14 -1.69
N PHE A 232 10.55 5.14 -1.54
CA PHE A 232 9.11 5.31 -1.45
C PHE A 232 8.64 4.95 -0.04
N ASP A 233 8.34 5.96 0.78
CA ASP A 233 7.80 5.74 2.11
C ASP A 233 6.28 5.77 2.06
N VAL A 234 5.60 4.69 2.44
CA VAL A 234 4.13 4.61 2.39
C VAL A 234 3.48 5.50 3.47
N SER A 235 4.22 5.90 4.49
CA SER A 235 3.73 6.87 5.47
C SER A 235 3.77 8.28 4.89
N TYR A 236 2.73 9.06 5.20
CA TYR A 236 2.64 10.49 4.87
C TYR A 236 2.56 11.38 6.11
N SER A 237 2.38 10.80 7.30
CA SER A 237 2.33 11.50 8.57
C SER A 237 2.77 10.54 9.69
N PRO A 238 3.73 10.93 10.55
CA PRO A 238 4.54 12.16 10.47
C PRO A 238 5.41 12.20 9.20
N TRP A 239 5.81 13.40 8.77
CA TRP A 239 6.74 13.59 7.65
C TRP A 239 7.82 14.64 7.98
N PRO A 240 9.11 14.37 7.70
CA PRO A 240 9.65 13.08 7.26
C PRO A 240 9.50 12.01 8.36
N THR A 241 9.40 10.74 7.97
CA THR A 241 9.46 9.62 8.92
C THR A 241 10.88 9.46 9.49
N ALA A 242 11.03 8.66 10.54
CA ALA A 242 12.36 8.31 11.06
C ALA A 242 13.25 7.64 9.99
N THR A 243 12.64 6.88 9.07
CA THR A 243 13.35 6.23 7.96
C THR A 243 13.70 7.25 6.87
N ALA A 244 12.73 8.05 6.40
CA ALA A 244 12.95 9.04 5.36
C ALA A 244 13.98 10.12 5.74
N THR A 245 14.06 10.45 7.03
CA THR A 245 15.09 11.38 7.56
C THR A 245 16.51 10.90 7.24
N LYS A 246 16.76 9.58 7.25
CA LYS A 246 18.08 9.02 6.93
C LYS A 246 18.45 9.22 5.45
N TRP A 247 17.48 9.01 4.55
CA TRP A 247 17.66 9.26 3.11
C TRP A 247 17.90 10.75 2.84
N LEU A 248 17.06 11.62 3.40
CA LEU A 248 17.16 13.07 3.21
C LEU A 248 18.47 13.66 3.74
N ALA A 249 19.02 13.08 4.82
CA ALA A 249 20.32 13.50 5.36
C ALA A 249 21.51 13.15 4.44
N GLN A 250 21.35 12.21 3.52
CA GLN A 250 22.42 11.76 2.61
C GLN A 250 22.22 12.19 1.15
N SER A 251 21.03 12.66 0.76
CA SER A 251 20.61 12.74 -0.65
C SER A 251 21.02 14.04 -1.35
N THR A 252 22.02 13.99 -2.23
CA THR A 252 22.12 14.91 -3.38
C THR A 252 21.74 14.25 -4.71
N LYS A 253 21.42 12.93 -4.73
CA LYS A 253 21.23 12.16 -5.97
C LYS A 253 19.97 11.28 -6.06
N HIS A 254 19.20 11.11 -4.99
CA HIS A 254 18.09 10.12 -4.93
C HIS A 254 16.74 10.77 -4.65
N THR A 255 15.68 10.14 -5.16
CA THR A 255 14.30 10.58 -5.03
C THR A 255 13.70 10.03 -3.73
N VAL A 256 13.18 10.92 -2.88
CA VAL A 256 12.42 10.55 -1.68
C VAL A 256 10.96 10.94 -1.87
N THR A 257 10.07 9.94 -2.04
CA THR A 257 8.62 10.14 -2.17
C THR A 257 7.90 9.70 -0.91
N ASN A 258 6.97 10.53 -0.43
CA ASN A 258 6.07 10.18 0.68
C ASN A 258 4.78 9.49 0.21
N GLY A 259 4.07 8.90 1.16
CA GLY A 259 2.89 8.09 0.89
C GLY A 259 1.67 8.87 0.45
N LEU A 260 1.73 10.20 0.45
CA LEU A 260 0.58 11.03 0.07
C LEU A 260 0.19 10.79 -1.38
N VAL A 261 1.18 10.60 -2.25
CA VAL A 261 0.97 10.29 -3.67
C VAL A 261 0.22 8.97 -3.84
N MET A 262 0.60 7.94 -3.07
CA MET A 262 -0.14 6.67 -3.04
C MET A 262 -1.56 6.87 -2.52
N LEU A 263 -1.75 7.63 -1.44
CA LEU A 263 -3.06 7.88 -0.86
C LEU A 263 -4.01 8.58 -1.85
N GLN A 264 -3.50 9.53 -2.63
CA GLN A 264 -4.25 10.21 -3.69
C GLN A 264 -4.57 9.25 -4.84
N GLN A 265 -3.59 8.47 -5.31
CA GLN A 265 -3.79 7.57 -6.44
C GLN A 265 -4.76 6.43 -6.12
N GLN A 266 -4.65 5.81 -4.95
CA GLN A 266 -5.58 4.76 -4.56
C GLN A 266 -7.02 5.29 -4.43
N ALA A 267 -7.20 6.56 -4.04
CA ALA A 267 -8.52 7.19 -3.95
C ALA A 267 -9.16 7.41 -5.32
N ILE A 268 -8.38 7.75 -6.36
CA ILE A 268 -8.88 7.78 -7.75
C ILE A 268 -9.45 6.43 -8.14
N PHE A 269 -8.73 5.33 -7.89
CA PHE A 269 -9.22 3.99 -8.19
C PHE A 269 -10.46 3.61 -7.38
N GLN A 270 -10.56 4.05 -6.12
CA GLN A 270 -11.78 3.88 -5.32
C GLN A 270 -12.97 4.63 -5.91
N LEU A 271 -12.77 5.88 -6.34
CA LEU A 271 -13.81 6.69 -6.98
C LEU A 271 -14.32 6.03 -8.26
N ARG A 272 -13.44 5.45 -9.08
CA ARG A 272 -13.85 4.69 -10.28
C ARG A 272 -14.75 3.52 -9.90
N LEU A 273 -14.41 2.79 -8.85
CA LEU A 273 -15.23 1.69 -8.33
C LEU A 273 -16.57 2.17 -7.76
N PHE A 274 -16.58 3.24 -6.96
CA PHE A 274 -17.81 3.78 -6.35
C PHE A 274 -18.78 4.37 -7.38
N LEU A 275 -18.24 4.94 -8.47
CA LEU A 275 -19.02 5.53 -9.55
C LEU A 275 -19.49 4.49 -10.57
N ASN A 276 -18.59 3.61 -11.01
CA ASN A 276 -18.78 2.79 -12.20
C ASN A 276 -18.81 1.28 -11.91
N GLN A 277 -18.47 0.85 -10.68
CA GLN A 277 -18.19 -0.56 -10.34
C GLN A 277 -17.12 -1.21 -11.23
N ASP A 278 -16.31 -0.42 -11.93
CA ASP A 278 -15.18 -0.86 -12.75
C ASP A 278 -13.97 0.03 -12.44
N ILE A 279 -12.92 -0.58 -11.92
CA ILE A 279 -11.65 0.08 -11.58
C ILE A 279 -10.94 0.70 -12.80
N ARG A 280 -11.27 0.23 -14.01
CA ARG A 280 -10.69 0.71 -15.28
C ARG A 280 -11.47 1.88 -15.87
N ALA A 281 -12.73 2.08 -15.49
CA ALA A 281 -13.56 3.15 -16.01
C ALA A 281 -13.11 4.49 -15.43
N GLN A 282 -12.42 5.30 -16.24
CA GLN A 282 -11.91 6.61 -15.83
C GLN A 282 -13.01 7.54 -15.32
N LEU A 283 -12.64 8.43 -14.41
CA LEU A 283 -13.55 9.46 -13.92
C LEU A 283 -13.79 10.53 -15.00
N PRO A 284 -14.99 11.14 -15.06
CA PRO A 284 -15.20 12.36 -15.84
C PRO A 284 -14.18 13.43 -15.45
N ASN A 285 -13.39 13.90 -16.42
CA ASN A 285 -12.32 14.88 -16.22
C ASN A 285 -11.37 14.50 -15.04
N GLU A 286 -10.89 13.25 -15.01
CA GLU A 286 -10.06 12.70 -13.93
C GLU A 286 -8.84 13.58 -13.57
N ALA A 287 -8.26 14.28 -14.54
CA ALA A 287 -7.16 15.22 -14.30
C ALA A 287 -7.57 16.40 -13.40
N ALA A 288 -8.77 16.97 -13.58
CA ALA A 288 -9.29 18.01 -12.70
C ALA A 288 -9.65 17.45 -11.32
N VAL A 289 -10.21 16.24 -11.26
CA VAL A 289 -10.47 15.55 -9.99
C VAL A 289 -9.17 15.35 -9.20
N TRP A 290 -8.10 14.93 -9.87
CA TRP A 290 -6.77 14.80 -9.30
C TRP A 290 -6.24 16.12 -8.73
N GLN A 291 -6.40 17.23 -9.44
CA GLN A 291 -5.99 18.56 -8.96
C GLN A 291 -6.72 18.95 -7.66
N GLU A 292 -8.04 18.73 -7.60
CA GLU A 292 -8.85 19.01 -6.41
C GLU A 292 -8.47 18.13 -5.23
N ILE A 293 -8.22 16.83 -5.48
CA ILE A 293 -7.71 15.89 -4.46
C ILE A 293 -6.37 16.38 -3.92
N ASN A 294 -5.45 16.80 -4.79
CA ASN A 294 -4.14 17.29 -4.37
C ASN A 294 -4.24 18.54 -3.51
N ALA A 295 -5.01 19.53 -3.97
CA ALA A 295 -5.23 20.77 -3.22
C ALA A 295 -5.80 20.51 -1.81
N ALA A 296 -6.65 19.48 -1.66
CA ALA A 296 -7.27 19.17 -0.37
C ALA A 296 -6.30 18.63 0.71
N VAL A 297 -5.12 18.14 0.31
CA VAL A 297 -4.16 17.51 1.23
C VAL A 297 -2.79 18.16 1.25
N THR A 298 -2.49 19.07 0.33
CA THR A 298 -1.25 19.87 0.34
C THR A 298 -1.38 21.15 1.20
N VAL A 299 -2.60 21.57 1.55
CA VAL A 299 -2.87 22.85 2.26
C VAL A 299 -2.85 22.70 3.80
N LYS A 300 -2.06 21.77 4.37
CA LYS A 300 -1.93 21.61 5.82
C LYS A 300 -0.50 21.39 6.27
#